data_AF-A0ABD5X9J0-F1
#
_entry.id   AF-A0ABD5X9J0-F1
#
_cell.length_a   1.000
_cell.length_b   1.000
_cell.length_c   1.000
_cell.angle_alpha   90.00
_cell.angle_beta   90.00
_cell.angle_gamma   90.00
#
_symmetry.space_group_name_H-M   'P 1'
#
loop_
_entity.id
_entity.type
_entity.pdbx_description
1 polymer ?
#
loop_
_entity_poly.entity_id
_entity_poly.type
_entity_poly.pdbx_seq_one_letter_code
_entity_poly.pdbx_strand_id
1 'polypeptide(L)' 'MPTTKRCPAKVLDQGRVTIDASIRRDLELEQGDFVVLQIEPLEGDSE' A
#
# COMPACT_ATOMS: atom_id res chain seq x y z
N MET A 1 16.21 9.03 -5.72
CA MET A 1 14.83 9.02 -6.28
C MET A 1 13.98 8.20 -5.32
N PRO A 2 12.76 8.62 -4.94
CA PRO A 2 11.92 7.79 -4.08
C PRO A 2 11.61 6.47 -4.80
N THR A 3 11.86 5.35 -4.14
CA THR A 3 11.58 4.01 -4.66
C THR A 3 10.11 3.68 -4.42
N THR A 4 9.30 3.74 -5.49
CA THR A 4 7.88 3.40 -5.43
C THR A 4 7.68 1.91 -5.69
N LYS A 5 6.94 1.20 -4.84
CA LYS A 5 6.52 -0.19 -5.05
C LYS A 5 5.00 -0.23 -5.26
N ARG A 6 4.54 -1.01 -6.22
CA ARG A 6 3.11 -1.27 -6.46
C ARG A 6 2.79 -2.67 -5.94
N CYS A 7 1.77 -2.77 -5.08
CA CYS A 7 1.24 -4.03 -4.62
C CYS A 7 -0.29 -3.95 -4.57
N PRO A 8 -1.02 -5.01 -4.96
CA PRO A 8 -2.45 -5.08 -4.72
C PRO A 8 -2.73 -5.07 -3.22
N ALA A 9 -3.73 -4.33 -2.79
CA ALA A 9 -4.13 -4.26 -1.39
C ALA A 9 -5.66 -4.31 -1.30
N LYS A 10 -6.16 -5.00 -0.28
CA LYS A 10 -7.59 -4.99 0.04
C LYS A 10 -7.88 -3.86 1.04
N VAL A 11 -8.92 -3.09 0.76
CA VAL A 11 -9.48 -2.16 1.73
C VAL A 11 -10.26 -2.96 2.78
N LEU A 12 -9.83 -2.85 4.03
CA LEU A 12 -10.46 -3.45 5.20
C LEU A 12 -11.48 -2.48 5.82
N ASP A 13 -12.05 -2.86 6.97
CA ASP A 13 -12.98 -2.03 7.71
C ASP A 13 -12.37 -0.64 8.03
N GLN A 14 -13.24 0.37 8.00
CA GLN A 14 -12.88 1.78 8.22
C GLN A 14 -11.79 2.32 7.28
N GLY A 15 -11.65 1.76 6.08
CA GLY A 15 -10.69 2.25 5.08
C GLY A 15 -9.23 1.88 5.38
N ARG A 16 -8.99 0.94 6.30
CA ARG A 16 -7.62 0.47 6.59
C ARG A 16 -7.08 -0.36 5.43
N VAL A 17 -5.80 -0.18 5.13
CA VAL A 17 -5.06 -1.03 4.17
C VAL A 17 -3.82 -1.60 4.86
N THR A 18 -3.43 -2.81 4.47
CA THR A 18 -2.22 -3.45 4.98
C THR A 18 -1.13 -3.42 3.93
N ILE A 19 0.08 -3.02 4.33
CA ILE A 19 1.27 -3.14 3.49
C ILE A 19 1.91 -4.51 3.78
N ASP A 20 2.08 -5.31 2.74
CA ASP A 20 2.68 -6.64 2.85
C ASP A 20 4.06 -6.59 3.51
N ALA A 21 4.38 -7.62 4.30
CA ALA A 21 5.63 -7.68 5.05
C ALA A 21 6.87 -7.65 4.15
N SER A 22 6.79 -8.22 2.94
CA SER A 22 7.86 -8.14 1.93
C SER A 22 8.10 -6.71 1.48
N ILE A 23 7.04 -5.97 1.15
CA ILE A 23 7.13 -4.57 0.72
C ILE A 23 7.68 -3.69 1.83
N ARG A 24 7.24 -3.90 3.09
CA ARG A 24 7.80 -3.18 4.23
C ARG A 24 9.30 -3.43 4.40
N ARG A 25 9.77 -4.67 4.25
CA ARG A 25 11.21 -5.00 4.32
C ARG A 25 12.00 -4.41 3.16
N ASP A 26 11.49 -4.53 1.94
CA ASP A 26 12.12 -3.99 0.73
C ASP A 26 12.30 -2.47 0.78
N LEU A 27 11.37 -1.78 1.44
CA LEU A 27 11.38 -0.32 1.61
C LEU A 27 11.94 0.13 2.96
N GLU A 28 12.41 -0.82 3.79
CA GLU A 28 12.97 -0.56 5.12
C GLU A 28 12.03 0.28 6.02
N LEU A 29 10.72 0.01 5.93
CA LEU A 29 9.70 0.73 6.70
C LEU A 29 9.58 0.19 8.13
N GLU A 30 9.62 1.10 9.09
CA GLU A 30 9.46 0.84 10.51
C GLU A 30 8.13 1.38 11.06
N GLN A 31 7.80 0.97 12.28
CA GLN A 31 6.60 1.46 12.95
C GLN A 31 6.80 2.94 13.34
N GLY A 32 5.90 3.81 12.86
CA GLY A 32 5.95 5.25 13.13
C GLY A 32 6.40 6.08 11.92
N ASP A 33 6.86 5.43 10.86
CA ASP A 33 7.24 6.11 9.63
C ASP A 33 6.04 6.73 8.91
N PHE A 34 6.29 7.89 8.30
CA PHE A 34 5.33 8.54 7.41
C PHE A 34 5.51 8.01 5.99
N VAL A 35 4.41 7.64 5.36
CA VAL A 35 4.39 7.13 3.97
C VAL A 35 3.33 7.86 3.15
N VAL A 36 3.54 7.91 1.84
CA VAL A 36 2.54 8.38 0.87
C VAL A 36 2.02 7.17 0.10
N LEU A 37 0.71 7.00 0.06
CA LEU A 37 0.05 5.92 -0.68
C LEU A 37 -0.63 6.50 -1.92
N GLN A 38 -0.32 5.95 -3.09
CA GLN A 38 -1.05 6.21 -4.32
C GLN A 38 -1.94 4.99 -4.61
N ILE A 39 -3.26 5.21 -4.65
CA ILE A 39 -4.26 4.15 -4.77
C ILE A 39 -4.88 4.22 -6.17
N GLU A 40 -4.82 3.10 -6.88
CA GLU A 40 -5.48 2.90 -8.17
C GLU A 40 -6.40 1.67 -8.02
N PRO A 41 -7.68 1.73 -8.45
CA PRO A 41 -8.53 0.55 -8.49
C PRO A 41 -7.89 -0.54 -9.35
N LEU A 42 -7.87 -1.77 -8.86
CA LEU A 42 -7.60 -2.93 -9.71
C LEU A 42 -8.84 -3.13 -10.58
N GLU A 43 -8.68 -3.16 -11.91
CA GLU A 43 -9.78 -3.20 -12.88
C GLU A 43 -10.94 -4.10 -12.45
N GLY A 44 -12.18 -3.58 -12.47
CA GLY A 44 -13.39 -4.36 -12.18
C GLY A 44 -14.49 -3.66 -11.38
N ASP A 45 -14.23 -2.50 -10.77
CA ASP A 45 -15.24 -1.71 -10.04
C ASP A 45 -15.73 -0.52 -10.89
N SER A 46 -16.08 -0.81 -12.15
CA SER A 46 -16.94 0.08 -12.92
C SER A 46 -18.37 -0.41 -12.74
N GLU A 47 -19.12 0.25 -11.86
CA GLU A 47 -20.56 0.38 -12.10
C GLU A 47 -20.82 1.22 -13.35
#